data_AF-A0A2A5M5X6-F1
#
_entry.id   AF-A0A2A5M5X6-F1
#
_cell.length_a   1.000
_cell.length_b   1.000
_cell.length_c   1.000
_cell.angle_alpha   90.00
_cell.angle_beta   90.00
_cell.angle_gamma   90.00
#
_symmetry.space_group_name_H-M   'P 1'
#
loop_
_entity.id
_entity.type
_entity.pdbx_description
1 polymer ?
#
loop_
_entity_poly.entity_id
_entity_poly.type
_entity_poly.pdbx_seq_one_letter_code
_entity_poly.pdbx_strand_id
1 'polypeptide(L)'
;DMALQPFGVLLSEFSKDKNILIICATSGDTGPATLKSFENAKNVKVVCMYPKGGTSGVQELQMRALDKDNLKVFAIDEDFDAAQHTLKELLFSKDFQNEIKALNYELCAANSVNFGRILFQIIYHYYASLKLFNEFLEEVQIIVPSGNFGNALGAFYAKKMGAKISKIKIASNANNILSEFFNQGVYDLREKSLKKTISPAMDI
;
A
#
# COMPACT_ATOMS: atom_id res chain seq x y z
N ASP A 1 1.11 -3.34 7.86
CA ASP A 1 1.07 -2.73 9.22
C ASP A 1 2.07 -1.64 9.47
N MET A 2 3.38 -1.90 9.42
CA MET A 2 4.43 -0.91 9.75
C MET A 2 4.31 0.44 9.06
N ALA A 3 3.72 0.48 7.85
CA ALA A 3 3.48 1.71 7.11
C ALA A 3 2.08 2.32 7.36
N LEU A 4 1.04 1.48 7.33
CA LEU A 4 -0.35 1.95 7.34
C LEU A 4 -0.85 2.35 8.72
N GLN A 5 -0.43 1.65 9.78
CA GLN A 5 -0.86 1.94 11.15
C GLN A 5 -0.40 3.33 11.62
N PRO A 6 0.90 3.67 11.60
CA PRO A 6 1.32 5.00 12.03
C PRO A 6 0.90 6.10 11.04
N PHE A 7 0.74 5.77 9.75
CA PHE A 7 0.13 6.68 8.80
C PHE A 7 -1.33 6.98 9.14
N GLY A 8 -2.10 5.99 9.58
CA GLY A 8 -3.47 6.19 10.04
C GLY A 8 -3.57 7.12 11.23
N VAL A 9 -2.65 7.00 12.19
CA VAL A 9 -2.55 7.93 13.33
C VAL A 9 -2.23 9.35 12.85
N LEU A 10 -1.23 9.53 11.99
CA LEU A 10 -0.89 10.85 11.45
C LEU A 10 -2.05 11.47 10.67
N LEU A 11 -2.69 10.70 9.79
CA LEU A 11 -3.82 11.20 9.01
C LEU A 11 -4.99 11.56 9.92
N SER A 12 -5.25 10.76 10.96
CA SER A 12 -6.28 11.08 11.95
C SER A 12 -5.96 12.36 12.73
N GLU A 13 -4.69 12.66 12.98
CA GLU A 13 -4.25 13.89 13.62
C GLU A 13 -4.43 15.09 12.69
N PHE A 14 -4.02 14.96 11.42
CA PHE A 14 -4.21 16.00 10.40
C PHE A 14 -5.69 16.22 10.03
N SER A 15 -6.55 15.23 10.29
CA SER A 15 -8.00 15.32 10.06
C SER A 15 -8.79 15.84 11.26
N LYS A 16 -8.15 16.32 12.34
CA LYS A 16 -8.89 16.82 13.51
C LYS A 16 -9.84 17.98 13.18
N ASP A 17 -9.48 18.79 12.19
CA ASP A 17 -10.25 19.96 11.78
C ASP A 17 -11.04 19.74 10.47
N LYS A 18 -11.02 18.53 9.90
CA LYS A 18 -11.61 18.24 8.59
C LYS A 18 -12.20 16.83 8.52
N ASN A 19 -13.35 16.68 7.87
CA ASN A 19 -13.85 15.33 7.58
C ASN A 19 -13.14 14.77 6.35
N ILE A 20 -12.69 13.52 6.41
CA ILE A 20 -11.98 12.85 5.31
C ILE A 20 -12.74 11.59 4.91
N LEU A 21 -12.95 11.41 3.61
CA LEU A 21 -13.38 10.16 3.00
C LEU A 21 -12.16 9.47 2.39
N ILE A 22 -11.79 8.32 2.92
CA ILE A 22 -10.74 7.46 2.40
C ILE A 22 -11.37 6.40 1.51
N ILE A 23 -10.91 6.30 0.27
CA ILE A 23 -11.25 5.18 -0.63
C ILE A 23 -10.01 4.32 -0.83
N CYS A 24 -10.17 3.00 -0.71
CA CYS A 24 -9.11 2.04 -1.01
C CYS A 24 -9.63 0.89 -1.87
N ALA A 25 -8.73 0.36 -2.70
CA ALA A 25 -8.97 -0.84 -3.48
C ALA A 25 -7.88 -1.85 -3.13
N THR A 26 -8.25 -3.10 -2.82
CA THR A 26 -7.30 -4.12 -2.37
C THR A 26 -7.54 -5.48 -3.02
N SER A 27 -6.45 -6.23 -3.20
CA SER A 27 -6.45 -7.67 -3.47
C SER A 27 -5.99 -8.50 -2.26
N GLY A 28 -5.83 -7.87 -1.08
CA GLY A 28 -5.34 -8.57 0.10
C GLY A 28 -5.17 -7.67 1.32
N ASP A 29 -3.98 -7.66 1.92
CA ASP A 29 -3.72 -7.11 3.26
C ASP A 29 -3.93 -5.60 3.41
N THR A 30 -3.95 -4.84 2.30
CA THR A 30 -4.08 -3.38 2.36
C THR A 30 -5.47 -2.98 2.86
N GLY A 31 -6.52 -3.69 2.47
CA GLY A 31 -7.89 -3.40 2.94
C GLY A 31 -8.05 -3.55 4.45
N PRO A 32 -7.80 -4.74 5.03
CA PRO A 32 -7.85 -4.94 6.47
C PRO A 32 -7.00 -3.92 7.25
N ALA A 33 -5.78 -3.64 6.79
CA ALA A 33 -4.90 -2.68 7.43
C ALA A 33 -5.49 -1.25 7.42
N THR A 34 -6.00 -0.78 6.28
CA THR A 34 -6.63 0.54 6.18
C THR A 34 -7.88 0.61 7.07
N LEU A 35 -8.78 -0.36 6.98
CA LEU A 35 -10.00 -0.39 7.78
C LEU A 35 -9.69 -0.37 9.27
N LYS A 36 -8.74 -1.20 9.72
CA LYS A 36 -8.33 -1.29 11.12
C LYS A 36 -7.71 0.01 11.63
N SER A 37 -6.89 0.68 10.82
CA SER A 37 -6.23 1.94 11.20
C SER A 37 -7.21 3.09 11.45
N PHE A 38 -8.43 3.03 10.92
CA PHE A 38 -9.42 4.11 11.04
C PHE A 38 -10.72 3.68 11.72
N GLU A 39 -10.81 2.48 12.31
CA GLU A 39 -12.06 1.86 12.78
C GLU A 39 -12.83 2.64 13.88
N ASN A 40 -12.23 3.67 14.47
CA ASN A 40 -12.90 4.56 15.44
C ASN A 40 -12.56 6.05 15.20
N ALA A 41 -12.06 6.41 14.02
CA ALA A 41 -11.68 7.77 13.71
C ALA A 41 -12.93 8.63 13.46
N LYS A 42 -13.21 9.59 14.36
CA LYS A 42 -14.45 10.39 14.36
C LYS A 42 -14.70 11.16 13.06
N ASN A 43 -13.65 11.72 12.47
CA ASN A 43 -13.74 12.57 11.28
C ASN A 43 -13.37 11.82 9.99
N VAL A 44 -13.18 10.49 10.05
CA VAL A 44 -12.71 9.71 8.89
C VAL A 44 -13.72 8.63 8.56
N LYS A 45 -14.19 8.63 7.32
CA LYS A 45 -14.95 7.52 6.74
C LYS A 45 -14.04 6.72 5.81
N VAL A 46 -14.18 5.41 5.78
CA VAL A 46 -13.39 4.53 4.91
C VAL A 46 -14.31 3.68 4.05
N VAL A 47 -14.04 3.67 2.75
CA VAL A 47 -14.66 2.79 1.77
C VAL A 47 -13.57 1.88 1.20
N CYS A 48 -13.70 0.58 1.41
CA CYS A 48 -12.79 -0.43 0.87
C CYS A 48 -13.48 -1.26 -0.21
N MET A 49 -12.89 -1.34 -1.40
CA MET A 49 -13.35 -2.17 -2.51
C MET A 49 -12.39 -3.35 -2.70
N TYR A 50 -12.92 -4.56 -2.88
CA TYR A 50 -12.12 -5.74 -3.15
C TYR A 50 -12.83 -6.69 -4.12
N PRO A 51 -12.09 -7.42 -4.98
CA PRO A 51 -12.67 -8.39 -5.90
C PRO A 51 -13.19 -9.60 -5.13
N LYS A 52 -14.45 -9.96 -5.37
CA LYS A 52 -15.09 -11.12 -4.77
C LYS A 52 -14.41 -12.39 -5.24
N GLY A 53 -13.91 -13.19 -4.29
CA GLY A 53 -13.11 -14.38 -4.59
C GLY A 53 -11.69 -14.09 -5.13
N GLY A 54 -11.29 -12.81 -5.21
CA GLY A 54 -9.94 -12.40 -5.60
C GLY A 54 -9.01 -12.10 -4.42
N THR A 55 -9.49 -12.26 -3.18
CA THR A 55 -8.72 -12.17 -1.93
C THR A 55 -8.71 -13.52 -1.21
N SER A 56 -7.76 -13.75 -0.30
CA SER A 56 -7.83 -14.97 0.52
C SER A 56 -9.02 -14.92 1.47
N GLY A 57 -9.61 -16.07 1.80
CA GLY A 57 -10.76 -16.13 2.71
C GLY A 57 -10.49 -15.51 4.08
N VAL A 58 -9.25 -15.60 4.59
CA VAL A 58 -8.85 -14.95 5.85
C VAL A 58 -8.91 -13.43 5.73
N GLN A 59 -8.40 -12.86 4.63
CA GLN A 59 -8.43 -11.41 4.39
C GLN A 59 -9.85 -10.89 4.17
N GLU A 60 -10.68 -11.64 3.43
CA GLU A 60 -12.10 -11.30 3.27
C GLU A 60 -12.80 -11.22 4.63
N LEU A 61 -12.63 -12.25 5.46
CA LEU A 61 -13.21 -12.30 6.81
C LEU A 61 -12.71 -11.14 7.68
N GLN A 62 -11.42 -10.79 7.62
CA GLN A 62 -10.88 -9.64 8.34
C GLN A 62 -11.54 -8.32 7.93
N MET A 63 -11.85 -8.12 6.65
CA MET A 63 -12.56 -6.91 6.21
C MET A 63 -14.02 -6.93 6.61
N ARG A 64 -14.72 -8.05 6.41
CA ARG A 64 -16.16 -8.17 6.67
C ARG A 64 -16.52 -8.20 8.16
N ALA A 65 -15.61 -8.68 9.01
CA ALA A 65 -15.83 -8.72 10.46
C ALA A 65 -15.68 -7.34 11.13
N LEU A 66 -15.13 -6.34 10.44
CA LEU A 66 -15.00 -4.98 10.96
C LEU A 66 -16.34 -4.24 10.84
N ASP A 67 -17.13 -4.32 11.90
CA ASP A 67 -18.44 -3.67 11.99
C ASP A 67 -18.36 -2.34 12.75
N LYS A 68 -18.13 -1.26 12.01
CA LYS A 68 -18.02 0.11 12.54
C LYS A 68 -18.74 1.09 11.62
N ASP A 69 -19.44 2.05 12.20
CA ASP A 69 -20.30 2.99 11.45
C ASP A 69 -19.57 3.83 10.39
N ASN A 70 -18.28 4.08 10.61
CA ASN A 70 -17.44 4.86 9.71
C ASN A 70 -16.76 4.01 8.62
N LEU A 71 -16.94 2.69 8.63
CA LEU A 71 -16.34 1.77 7.66
C LEU A 71 -17.41 1.19 6.72
N LYS A 72 -17.07 1.09 5.44
CA LYS A 72 -17.84 0.35 4.44
C LYS A 72 -16.91 -0.48 3.57
N VAL A 73 -17.34 -1.71 3.31
CA VAL A 73 -16.60 -2.66 2.50
C VAL A 73 -17.51 -3.15 1.38
N PHE A 74 -17.06 -3.01 0.14
CA PHE A 74 -17.75 -3.45 -1.06
C PHE A 74 -16.97 -4.57 -1.74
N ALA A 75 -17.61 -5.73 -1.86
CA ALA A 75 -17.15 -6.78 -2.75
C ALA A 75 -17.63 -6.43 -4.17
N ILE A 76 -16.71 -6.35 -5.12
CA ILE A 76 -17.04 -6.16 -6.54
C ILE A 76 -17.01 -7.52 -7.26
N ASP A 77 -17.87 -7.73 -8.24
CA ASP A 77 -17.94 -9.01 -8.97
C ASP A 77 -16.88 -9.10 -10.10
N GLU A 78 -16.04 -8.07 -10.24
CA GLU A 78 -14.88 -8.01 -11.14
C GLU A 78 -13.54 -8.30 -10.43
N ASP A 79 -12.42 -8.14 -11.16
CA ASP A 79 -11.06 -8.35 -10.65
C ASP A 79 -10.45 -7.12 -9.95
N PHE A 80 -9.23 -7.28 -9.45
CA PHE A 80 -8.53 -6.21 -8.74
C PHE A 80 -8.23 -4.99 -9.62
N ASP A 81 -7.95 -5.20 -10.90
CA ASP A 81 -7.63 -4.11 -11.82
C ASP A 81 -8.86 -3.25 -12.05
N ALA A 82 -10.05 -3.86 -12.17
CA ALA A 82 -11.32 -3.16 -12.15
C ALA A 82 -11.52 -2.37 -10.85
N ALA A 83 -11.26 -2.96 -9.66
CA ALA A 83 -11.34 -2.25 -8.38
C ALA A 83 -10.45 -1.00 -8.35
N GLN A 84 -9.22 -1.12 -8.84
CA GLN A 84 -8.27 -0.02 -8.93
C GLN A 84 -8.69 1.03 -9.97
N HIS A 85 -9.24 0.59 -11.10
CA HIS A 85 -9.73 1.47 -12.15
C HIS A 85 -10.88 2.33 -11.62
N THR A 86 -11.91 1.70 -11.04
CA THR A 86 -13.04 2.38 -10.40
C THR A 86 -12.59 3.38 -9.34
N LEU A 87 -11.62 3.00 -8.50
CA LEU A 87 -11.05 3.92 -7.52
C LEU A 87 -10.42 5.15 -8.20
N LYS A 88 -9.63 4.97 -9.27
CA LYS A 88 -9.03 6.09 -10.01
C LYS A 88 -10.10 6.95 -10.67
N GLU A 89 -11.10 6.36 -11.29
CA GLU A 89 -12.22 7.09 -11.91
C GLU A 89 -12.94 7.97 -10.89
N LEU A 90 -13.28 7.42 -9.72
CA LEU A 90 -13.88 8.18 -8.63
C LEU A 90 -12.96 9.32 -8.16
N LEU A 91 -11.66 9.06 -8.00
CA LEU A 91 -10.71 10.09 -7.60
C LEU A 91 -10.59 11.24 -8.60
N PHE A 92 -10.74 10.98 -9.90
CA PHE A 92 -10.62 12.01 -10.95
C PHE A 92 -11.96 12.60 -11.42
N SER A 93 -13.08 12.00 -11.03
CA SER A 93 -14.42 12.49 -11.36
C SER A 93 -14.70 13.81 -10.64
N LYS A 94 -14.92 14.87 -11.42
CA LYS A 94 -15.27 16.20 -10.89
C LYS A 94 -16.60 16.18 -10.16
N ASP A 95 -17.59 15.46 -10.70
CA ASP A 95 -18.91 15.36 -10.10
C ASP A 95 -18.84 14.67 -8.74
N PHE A 96 -18.08 13.56 -8.66
CA PHE A 96 -17.85 12.88 -7.40
C PHE A 96 -17.11 13.77 -6.40
N GLN A 97 -16.03 14.44 -6.81
CA GLN A 97 -15.32 15.38 -5.93
C GLN A 97 -16.22 16.52 -5.43
N ASN A 98 -17.12 17.02 -6.27
CA ASN A 98 -18.06 18.09 -5.91
C ASN A 98 -19.09 17.61 -4.90
N GLU A 99 -19.65 16.40 -5.08
CA GLU A 99 -20.57 15.78 -4.12
C GLU A 99 -19.88 15.54 -2.76
N ILE A 100 -18.66 15.00 -2.75
CA ILE A 100 -17.91 14.78 -1.51
C ILE A 100 -17.62 16.10 -0.79
N LYS A 101 -17.27 17.16 -1.54
CA LYS A 101 -17.10 18.51 -0.97
C LYS A 101 -18.41 19.10 -0.45
N ALA A 102 -19.53 18.90 -1.15
CA ALA A 102 -20.86 19.36 -0.73
C ALA A 102 -21.29 18.68 0.59
N LEU A 103 -20.86 17.44 0.81
CA LEU A 103 -21.02 16.72 2.08
C LEU A 103 -20.02 17.16 3.18
N ASN A 104 -19.18 18.16 2.91
CA ASN A 104 -18.13 18.67 3.80
C ASN A 104 -17.05 17.61 4.13
N TYR A 105 -16.65 16.81 3.14
CA TYR A 105 -15.54 15.85 3.21
C TYR A 105 -14.43 16.20 2.21
N GLU A 106 -13.18 15.88 2.58
CA GLU A 106 -12.05 15.83 1.67
C GLU A 106 -11.81 14.39 1.19
N LEU A 107 -11.54 14.22 -0.09
CA LEU A 107 -11.31 12.90 -0.69
C LEU A 107 -9.83 12.51 -0.60
N CYS A 108 -9.56 11.33 -0.07
CA CYS A 108 -8.22 10.77 0.06
C CYS A 108 -8.19 9.30 -0.41
N ALA A 109 -7.04 8.86 -0.93
CA ALA A 109 -6.83 7.46 -1.32
C ALA A 109 -5.75 6.80 -0.46
N ALA A 110 -6.02 5.58 0.03
CA ALA A 110 -5.06 4.81 0.84
C ALA A 110 -4.19 3.83 0.02
N ASN A 111 -4.27 3.87 -1.31
CA ASN A 111 -3.47 3.00 -2.18
C ASN A 111 -1.99 3.42 -2.22
N SER A 112 -1.14 2.58 -2.84
CA SER A 112 0.34 2.64 -2.89
C SER A 112 0.97 3.94 -3.44
N VAL A 113 0.16 4.95 -3.74
CA VAL A 113 0.57 6.26 -4.27
C VAL A 113 0.85 7.27 -3.14
N ASN A 114 0.46 6.97 -1.89
CA ASN A 114 0.72 7.88 -0.79
C ASN A 114 2.17 7.75 -0.29
N PHE A 115 2.99 8.79 -0.46
CA PHE A 115 4.37 8.87 0.03
C PHE A 115 4.48 8.55 1.53
N GLY A 116 3.41 8.77 2.31
CA GLY A 116 3.36 8.36 3.72
C GLY A 116 3.68 6.88 3.93
N ARG A 117 3.31 6.00 2.99
CA ARG A 117 3.69 4.57 3.07
C ARG A 117 5.19 4.38 2.95
N ILE A 118 5.84 5.07 2.01
CA ILE A 118 7.30 4.99 1.81
C ILE A 118 8.02 5.58 3.03
N LEU A 119 7.52 6.69 3.58
CA LEU A 119 8.10 7.36 4.75
C LEU A 119 8.30 6.39 5.91
N PHE A 120 7.26 5.66 6.30
CA PHE A 120 7.37 4.68 7.39
C PHE A 120 8.20 3.45 7.01
N GLN A 121 8.30 3.14 5.72
CA GLN A 121 9.18 2.07 5.25
C GLN A 121 10.66 2.42 5.39
N ILE A 122 11.03 3.71 5.26
CA ILE A 122 12.40 4.19 5.52
C ILE A 122 12.81 3.85 6.96
N ILE A 123 11.92 4.08 7.92
CA ILE A 123 12.22 3.99 9.36
C ILE A 123 12.71 2.61 9.74
N TYR A 124 12.02 1.53 9.32
CA TYR A 124 12.44 0.18 9.73
C TYR A 124 13.72 -0.28 9.02
N HIS A 125 13.99 0.19 7.79
CA HIS A 125 15.26 -0.11 7.12
C HIS A 125 16.43 0.59 7.81
N TYR A 126 16.23 1.85 8.21
CA TYR A 126 17.22 2.60 8.97
C TYR A 126 17.46 1.95 10.34
N TYR A 127 16.39 1.59 11.06
CA TYR A 127 16.46 0.90 12.34
C TYR A 127 17.18 -0.46 12.24
N ALA A 128 16.82 -1.29 11.25
CA ALA A 128 17.46 -2.58 11.02
C ALA A 128 18.96 -2.42 10.71
N SER A 129 19.30 -1.43 9.86
CA SER A 129 20.69 -1.09 9.58
C SER A 129 21.43 -0.71 10.86
N LEU A 130 20.92 0.19 11.70
CA LEU A 130 21.56 0.59 12.95
C LEU A 130 21.76 -0.58 13.94
N LYS A 131 20.77 -1.46 14.06
CA LYS A 131 20.84 -2.61 14.97
C LYS A 131 21.92 -3.60 14.57
N LEU A 132 22.06 -3.85 13.27
CA LEU A 132 23.07 -4.76 12.74
C LEU A 132 24.46 -4.09 12.61
N PHE A 133 24.49 -2.77 12.41
CA PHE A 133 25.68 -1.96 12.13
C PHE A 133 26.64 -1.78 13.32
N ASN A 134 26.25 -2.12 14.54
CA ASN A 134 27.17 -2.02 15.69
C ASN A 134 27.45 -3.36 16.36
N GLU A 135 26.69 -4.40 16.03
CA GLU A 135 26.87 -5.72 16.66
C GLU A 135 27.70 -6.67 15.80
N PHE A 136 27.69 -6.54 14.45
CA PHE A 136 28.26 -7.58 13.59
C PHE A 136 28.95 -7.10 12.30
N LEU A 137 28.60 -5.94 11.73
CA LEU A 137 28.99 -5.57 10.36
C LEU A 137 29.20 -4.06 10.15
N GLU A 138 30.14 -3.67 9.29
CA GLU A 138 30.34 -2.26 8.87
C GLU A 138 29.23 -1.74 7.93
N GLU A 139 28.63 -2.62 7.12
CA GLU A 139 27.48 -2.32 6.27
C GLU A 139 26.60 -3.56 6.10
N VAL A 140 25.29 -3.36 5.87
CA VAL A 140 24.33 -4.46 5.66
C VAL A 140 23.87 -4.55 4.21
N GLN A 141 23.59 -5.77 3.77
CA GLN A 141 22.85 -6.03 2.52
C GLN A 141 21.38 -6.32 2.84
N ILE A 142 20.48 -5.66 2.13
CA ILE A 142 19.03 -5.84 2.32
C ILE A 142 18.46 -6.55 1.09
N ILE A 143 17.66 -7.60 1.31
CA ILE A 143 16.93 -8.30 0.27
C ILE A 143 15.44 -8.01 0.46
N VAL A 144 14.79 -7.47 -0.56
CA VAL A 144 13.37 -7.10 -0.50
C VAL A 144 12.57 -7.91 -1.53
N PRO A 145 11.71 -8.84 -1.11
CA PRO A 145 10.69 -9.41 -1.98
C PRO A 145 9.75 -8.29 -2.43
N SER A 146 9.69 -8.04 -3.73
CA SER A 146 9.11 -6.82 -4.29
C SER A 146 8.08 -7.12 -5.38
N GLY A 147 6.87 -6.58 -5.19
CA GLY A 147 5.92 -6.31 -6.27
C GLY A 147 6.00 -4.83 -6.66
N ASN A 148 5.16 -3.98 -6.06
CA ASN A 148 5.04 -2.53 -6.34
C ASN A 148 6.24 -1.63 -5.96
N PHE A 149 7.41 -2.21 -5.67
CA PHE A 149 8.69 -1.51 -5.42
C PHE A 149 8.79 -0.56 -4.20
N GLY A 150 7.69 -0.13 -3.57
CA GLY A 150 7.71 0.86 -2.49
C GLY A 150 8.61 0.51 -1.29
N ASN A 151 8.65 -0.77 -0.89
CA ASN A 151 9.52 -1.23 0.21
C ASN A 151 11.01 -1.08 -0.15
N ALA A 152 11.41 -1.50 -1.36
CA ALA A 152 12.78 -1.34 -1.84
C ALA A 152 13.16 0.14 -2.00
N LEU A 153 12.22 0.98 -2.42
CA LEU A 153 12.39 2.43 -2.47
C LEU A 153 12.59 3.04 -1.07
N GLY A 154 11.88 2.55 -0.05
CA GLY A 154 12.11 2.90 1.35
C GLY A 154 13.54 2.58 1.82
N ALA A 155 14.05 1.39 1.47
CA ALA A 155 15.45 1.01 1.75
C ALA A 155 16.45 1.95 1.05
N PHE A 156 16.15 2.32 -0.20
CA PHE A 156 16.98 3.22 -0.98
C PHE A 156 17.05 4.62 -0.35
N TYR A 157 15.92 5.16 0.09
CA TYR A 157 15.91 6.44 0.81
C TYR A 157 16.65 6.34 2.15
N ALA A 158 16.45 5.27 2.92
CA ALA A 158 17.21 5.07 4.16
C ALA A 158 18.74 5.09 3.90
N LYS A 159 19.19 4.40 2.84
CA LYS A 159 20.60 4.43 2.40
C LYS A 159 21.05 5.85 2.04
N LYS A 160 20.25 6.59 1.26
CA LYS A 160 20.56 7.98 0.88
C LYS A 160 20.59 8.94 2.08
N MET A 161 19.87 8.61 3.14
CA MET A 161 19.88 9.36 4.41
C MET A 161 21.03 8.99 5.34
N GLY A 162 21.92 8.07 4.95
CA GLY A 162 23.11 7.70 5.72
C GLY A 162 23.04 6.36 6.44
N ALA A 163 21.96 5.58 6.28
CA ALA A 163 21.93 4.20 6.78
C ALA A 163 23.05 3.39 6.11
N LYS A 164 23.67 2.50 6.90
CA LYS A 164 24.85 1.71 6.53
C LYS A 164 24.45 0.50 5.70
N ILE A 165 23.97 0.77 4.50
CA ILE A 165 23.42 -0.22 3.57
C ILE A 165 24.31 -0.29 2.33
N SER A 166 25.00 -1.41 2.13
CA SER A 166 25.89 -1.61 0.99
C SER A 166 25.12 -1.86 -0.31
N LYS A 167 24.16 -2.80 -0.29
CA LYS A 167 23.36 -3.19 -1.46
C LYS A 167 21.91 -3.47 -1.09
N ILE A 168 21.00 -3.11 -1.99
CA ILE A 168 19.59 -3.46 -1.94
C ILE A 168 19.35 -4.43 -3.10
N LYS A 169 18.92 -5.65 -2.78
CA LYS A 169 18.61 -6.70 -3.76
C LYS A 169 17.10 -6.84 -3.85
N ILE A 170 16.59 -6.81 -5.07
CA ILE A 170 15.17 -6.94 -5.37
C ILE A 170 14.92 -8.39 -5.73
N ALA A 171 14.03 -9.05 -5.00
CA ALA A 171 13.60 -10.41 -5.31
C ALA A 171 12.21 -10.37 -5.94
N SER A 172 12.10 -10.86 -7.17
CA SER A 172 10.84 -11.01 -7.91
C SER A 172 10.43 -12.48 -7.98
N ASN A 173 9.15 -12.76 -8.20
CA ASN A 173 8.66 -14.11 -8.50
C ASN A 173 8.63 -14.32 -10.03
N ALA A 174 7.74 -15.18 -10.55
CA ALA A 174 7.59 -15.41 -11.99
C ALA A 174 7.19 -14.14 -12.77
N ASN A 175 6.66 -13.13 -12.09
CA ASN A 175 6.43 -11.78 -12.58
C ASN A 175 7.68 -10.94 -12.27
N ASN A 176 8.58 -10.86 -13.24
CA ASN A 176 9.97 -10.47 -13.04
C ASN A 176 10.37 -9.19 -13.81
N ILE A 177 9.42 -8.31 -14.11
CA ILE A 177 9.66 -7.05 -14.85
C ILE A 177 10.75 -6.19 -14.17
N LEU A 178 10.76 -6.11 -12.84
CA LEU A 178 11.80 -5.39 -12.11
C LEU A 178 13.18 -6.06 -12.26
N SER A 179 13.22 -7.39 -12.30
CA SER A 179 14.48 -8.12 -12.52
C SER A 179 15.04 -7.85 -13.92
N GLU A 180 14.19 -7.80 -14.94
CA GLU A 180 14.61 -7.42 -16.31
C GLU A 180 15.09 -5.97 -16.36
N PHE A 181 14.36 -5.04 -15.72
CA PHE A 181 14.76 -3.64 -15.67
C PHE A 181 16.14 -3.44 -15.03
N PHE A 182 16.39 -4.03 -13.86
CA PHE A 182 17.66 -3.82 -13.15
C PHE A 182 18.86 -4.55 -13.77
N ASN A 183 18.63 -5.66 -14.47
CA ASN A 183 19.72 -6.43 -15.09
C ASN A 183 19.98 -6.06 -16.56
N GLN A 184 18.94 -5.62 -17.28
CA GLN A 184 18.99 -5.41 -18.74
C GLN A 184 18.57 -4.00 -19.18
N GLY A 185 18.00 -3.19 -18.27
CA GLY A 185 17.46 -1.86 -18.60
C GLY A 185 16.12 -1.89 -19.34
N VAL A 186 15.45 -3.05 -19.40
CA VAL A 186 14.20 -3.23 -20.15
C VAL A 186 13.01 -3.18 -19.21
N TYR A 187 12.06 -2.28 -19.48
CA TYR A 187 10.74 -2.24 -18.84
C TYR A 187 9.67 -2.27 -19.93
N ASP A 188 9.28 -3.47 -20.36
CA ASP A 188 8.27 -3.68 -21.40
C ASP A 188 7.21 -4.68 -20.93
N LEU A 189 5.95 -4.25 -20.92
CA LEU A 189 4.80 -5.03 -20.47
C LEU A 189 3.97 -5.60 -21.64
N ARG A 190 4.23 -5.19 -22.90
CA ARG A 190 3.33 -5.46 -24.04
C ARG A 190 3.09 -6.95 -24.29
N GLU A 191 4.13 -7.76 -24.14
CA GLU A 191 4.10 -9.22 -24.36
C GLU A 191 4.06 -10.01 -23.03
N LYS A 192 3.79 -9.33 -21.90
CA LYS A 192 3.76 -9.96 -20.58
C LYS A 192 2.32 -10.16 -20.13
N SER A 193 2.05 -11.37 -19.66
CA SER A 193 0.81 -11.73 -18.98
C SER A 193 1.08 -11.94 -17.49
N LEU A 194 0.16 -11.51 -16.63
CA LEU A 194 0.24 -11.77 -15.21
C LEU A 194 0.21 -13.28 -14.91
N LYS A 195 1.21 -13.78 -14.19
CA LYS A 195 1.31 -15.19 -13.78
C LYS A 195 0.92 -15.34 -12.33
N LYS A 196 -0.06 -16.19 -12.03
CA LYS A 196 -0.42 -16.54 -10.65
C LYS A 196 0.69 -17.37 -10.03
N THR A 197 1.19 -16.96 -8.87
CA THR A 197 2.25 -17.66 -8.15
C THR A 197 1.87 -18.00 -6.71
N ILE A 198 2.79 -18.67 -6.01
CA ILE A 198 2.67 -18.92 -4.56
C ILE A 198 2.90 -17.65 -3.71
N SER A 199 3.35 -16.54 -4.31
CA SER A 199 3.53 -15.24 -3.67
C SER A 199 2.63 -14.17 -4.31
N PRO A 200 1.29 -14.30 -4.18
CA PRO A 200 0.31 -13.49 -4.91
C PRO A 200 0.43 -11.97 -4.67
N ALA A 201 0.92 -11.55 -3.51
CA ALA A 201 1.16 -10.13 -3.20
C ALA A 201 2.26 -9.48 -4.06
N MET A 202 3.05 -10.29 -4.79
CA MET A 202 4.10 -9.86 -5.70
C MET A 202 3.74 -10.09 -7.17
N ASP A 203 2.56 -10.65 -7.47
CA ASP A 203 2.11 -10.86 -8.85
C ASP A 203 1.69 -9.51 -9.44
N ILE A 204 2.65 -8.79 -10.05
CA ILE A 204 2.53 -7.45 -10.65
C ILE A 204 3.37 -7.34 -11.91
#